data_AF-A0A978T556-F1
#
_entry.id   AF-A0A978T556-F1
#
_cell.length_a   1.000
_cell.length_b   1.000
_cell.length_c   1.000
_cell.angle_alpha   90.00
_cell.angle_beta   90.00
_cell.angle_gamma   90.00
#
_symmetry.space_group_name_H-M   'P 1'
#
loop_
_entity.id
_entity.type
_entity.pdbx_description
1 polymer ?
#
loop_
_entity_poly.entity_id
_entity_poly.type
_entity_poly.pdbx_seq_one_letter_code
_entity_poly.pdbx_strand_id
1 'polypeptide(L)'
;MAIFGFKKRKVKTIILGVVVMLSILMGGVTAENLKGMNSQWQGGSQHKSVDKTSENFKTGESLYLQTCGSCHIAIPPAVLPTETWKTILENPNNHYGTKVVGMNRLTQLLMWQYLLHYSRGLLKDEPEPKFIAQSRYFFALHPQVEFTKPITHSGCIECHPRAKEYYYRVED
;
A
#
# COMPACT_ATOMS: atom_id res chain seq x y z
N MET A 1 23.52 57.67 48.70
CA MET A 1 22.24 57.10 48.23
C MET A 1 22.55 56.16 47.06
N ALA A 2 22.93 54.90 47.31
CA ALA A 2 23.38 54.00 46.23
C ALA A 2 23.31 52.52 46.62
N ILE A 3 22.15 51.85 46.51
CA ILE A 3 22.08 50.37 46.51
C ILE A 3 20.86 49.88 45.69
N PHE A 4 20.87 49.98 44.35
CA PHE A 4 19.83 49.34 43.52
C PHE A 4 20.37 48.87 42.14
N GLY A 5 21.53 48.22 42.11
CA GLY A 5 22.14 47.72 40.85
C GLY A 5 22.32 46.20 40.73
N PHE A 6 22.40 45.47 41.86
CA PHE A 6 23.01 44.13 41.84
C PHE A 6 22.04 42.94 41.66
N LYS A 7 20.74 43.14 41.91
CA LYS A 7 19.76 42.04 41.97
C LYS A 7 19.21 41.60 40.60
N LYS A 8 19.03 42.55 39.65
CA LYS A 8 18.45 42.26 38.32
C LYS A 8 19.37 41.43 37.41
N ARG A 9 20.70 41.59 37.52
CA ARG A 9 21.68 40.82 36.73
C ARG A 9 21.69 39.34 37.12
N LYS A 10 21.68 39.04 38.42
CA LYS A 10 21.64 37.67 38.94
C LYS A 10 20.34 36.95 38.61
N VAL A 11 19.20 37.67 38.64
CA VAL A 11 17.89 37.10 38.26
C VAL A 11 17.83 36.78 36.76
N LYS A 12 18.38 37.64 35.89
CA LYS A 12 18.45 37.36 34.44
C LYS A 12 19.33 36.16 34.12
N THR A 13 20.46 35.98 34.80
CA THR A 13 21.31 34.78 34.60
C THR A 13 20.68 33.51 35.15
N ILE A 14 19.94 33.59 36.26
CA ILE A 14 19.18 32.45 36.80
C ILE A 14 18.05 32.06 35.83
N ILE A 15 17.28 33.02 35.32
CA ILE A 15 16.20 32.75 34.35
C ILE A 15 16.78 32.16 33.06
N LEU A 16 17.89 32.71 32.54
CA LEU A 16 18.54 32.17 31.35
C LEU A 16 19.05 30.73 31.59
N GLY A 17 19.63 30.45 32.76
CA GLY A 17 20.05 29.11 33.15
C GLY A 17 18.90 28.12 33.25
N VAL A 18 17.77 28.54 33.83
CA VAL A 18 16.55 27.71 33.95
C VAL A 18 15.95 27.43 32.57
N VAL A 19 15.90 28.42 31.67
CA VAL A 19 15.39 28.23 30.30
C VAL A 19 16.29 27.29 29.49
N VAL A 20 17.61 27.41 29.60
CA VAL A 20 18.56 26.50 28.95
C VAL A 20 18.42 25.07 29.51
N MET A 21 18.27 24.93 30.84
CA MET A 21 18.07 23.63 31.47
C MET A 21 16.73 22.99 31.07
N LEU A 22 15.64 23.75 31.03
CA LEU A 22 14.33 23.27 30.54
C LEU A 22 14.37 22.89 29.06
N SER A 23 15.15 23.62 28.25
CA SER A 23 15.32 23.31 26.82
C SER A 23 16.08 22.00 26.61
N ILE A 24 17.08 21.72 27.46
CA ILE A 24 17.83 20.44 27.45
C ILE A 24 16.96 19.28 27.96
N LEU A 25 16.13 19.52 28.99
CA LEU A 25 15.20 18.52 29.52
C LEU A 25 14.07 18.18 28.53
N MET A 26 13.55 19.16 27.77
CA MET A 26 12.57 18.90 26.71
C MET A 26 13.20 18.33 25.42
N GLY A 27 14.46 18.64 25.15
CA GLY A 27 15.19 18.11 23.98
C GLY A 27 15.68 16.67 24.12
N GLY A 28 15.65 16.10 25.34
CA GLY A 28 16.08 14.73 25.62
C GLY A 28 15.07 13.63 25.29
N VAL A 29 13.85 13.98 24.87
CA VAL A 29 12.79 13.02 24.54
C VAL A 29 12.36 13.23 23.10
N THR A 30 12.88 12.40 22.17
CA THR A 30 12.17 11.83 21.00
C THR A 30 13.11 11.25 19.93
N ALA A 31 14.33 10.80 20.24
CA ALA A 31 15.05 9.96 19.27
C ALA A 31 14.48 8.52 19.22
N GLU A 32 13.88 8.03 20.31
CA GLU A 32 13.35 6.66 20.37
C GLU A 32 11.88 6.56 19.91
N ASN A 33 11.08 7.62 20.08
CA ASN A 33 9.67 7.64 19.63
C ASN A 33 9.51 7.93 18.12
N LEU A 34 10.50 8.53 17.44
CA LEU A 34 10.49 8.64 15.98
C LEU A 34 10.69 7.29 15.27
N LYS A 35 11.27 6.28 15.96
CA LYS A 35 11.39 4.92 15.40
C LYS A 35 10.04 4.21 15.29
N GLY A 36 9.07 4.56 16.13
CA GLY A 36 7.74 3.93 16.14
C GLY A 36 6.83 4.37 14.99
N MET A 37 7.01 5.56 14.43
CA MET A 37 6.27 6.00 13.23
C MET A 37 6.89 5.48 11.92
N ASN A 38 8.18 5.14 11.94
CA ASN A 38 8.88 4.61 10.77
C ASN A 38 8.80 3.08 10.64
N SER A 39 8.60 2.35 11.75
CA SER A 39 8.47 0.89 11.72
C SER A 39 7.16 0.39 11.10
N GLN A 40 6.10 1.23 11.04
CA GLN A 40 4.86 0.88 10.34
C GLN A 40 5.03 0.88 8.80
N TRP A 41 6.00 1.63 8.27
CA TRP A 41 6.28 1.70 6.82
C TRP A 41 7.52 0.92 6.39
N GLN A 42 8.26 0.30 7.32
CA GLN A 42 9.41 -0.57 7.04
C GLN A 42 9.10 -2.07 7.10
N GLY A 43 7.82 -2.44 7.10
CA GLY A 43 7.38 -3.80 6.77
C GLY A 43 7.44 -4.04 5.27
N GLY A 44 8.63 -3.99 4.68
CA GLY A 44 8.88 -4.60 3.37
C GLY A 44 8.75 -6.10 3.52
N SER A 45 7.51 -6.60 3.58
CA SER A 45 7.22 -8.00 3.34
C SER A 45 7.93 -8.34 2.03
N GLN A 46 8.84 -9.30 2.10
CA GLN A 46 9.49 -9.90 0.95
C GLN A 46 8.41 -10.70 0.19
N HIS A 47 7.38 -10.03 -0.32
CA HIS A 47 6.46 -10.60 -1.27
C HIS A 47 7.29 -10.85 -2.52
N LYS A 48 7.54 -12.13 -2.82
CA LYS A 48 8.10 -12.55 -4.09
C LYS A 48 7.03 -12.27 -5.14
N SER A 49 7.03 -11.03 -5.64
CA SER A 49 6.07 -10.53 -6.59
C SER A 49 6.04 -11.40 -7.84
N VAL A 50 4.86 -11.48 -8.45
CA VAL A 50 4.58 -12.27 -9.67
C VAL A 50 5.54 -11.88 -10.80
N ASP A 51 6.01 -10.63 -10.80
CA ASP A 51 7.14 -10.11 -11.56
C ASP A 51 8.05 -9.24 -10.68
N LYS A 52 9.34 -9.09 -11.01
CA LYS A 52 10.21 -8.14 -10.27
C LYS A 52 9.73 -6.71 -10.51
N THR A 53 9.05 -6.12 -9.52
CA THR A 53 8.60 -4.73 -9.61
C THR A 53 9.79 -3.76 -9.66
N SER A 54 9.81 -2.88 -10.66
CA SER A 54 10.75 -1.76 -10.72
C SER A 54 10.62 -0.84 -9.49
N GLU A 55 11.74 -0.28 -9.02
CA GLU A 55 11.79 0.56 -7.81
C GLU A 55 10.79 1.74 -7.88
N ASN A 56 10.53 2.26 -9.08
CA ASN A 56 9.57 3.35 -9.30
C ASN A 56 8.13 3.01 -8.90
N PHE A 57 7.74 1.74 -8.92
CA PHE A 57 6.37 1.30 -8.64
C PHE A 57 6.20 0.58 -7.30
N LYS A 58 7.29 0.39 -6.55
CA LYS A 58 7.32 -0.39 -5.31
C LYS A 58 6.41 0.17 -4.22
N THR A 59 6.32 1.50 -4.11
CA THR A 59 5.36 2.14 -3.19
C THR A 59 3.92 1.89 -3.61
N GLY A 60 3.63 2.00 -4.92
CA GLY A 60 2.31 1.71 -5.47
C GLY A 60 1.90 0.25 -5.28
N GLU A 61 2.83 -0.69 -5.48
CA GLU A 61 2.63 -2.11 -5.20
C GLU A 61 2.35 -2.35 -3.72
N SER A 62 3.16 -1.80 -2.81
CA SER A 62 2.94 -1.98 -1.36
C SER A 62 1.58 -1.48 -0.92
N LEU A 63 1.17 -0.29 -1.38
CA LEU A 63 -0.17 0.24 -1.13
C LEU A 63 -1.26 -0.64 -1.74
N TYR A 64 -1.01 -1.18 -2.94
CA TYR A 64 -1.92 -2.10 -3.61
C TYR A 64 -2.13 -3.38 -2.80
N LEU A 65 -1.06 -4.03 -2.36
CA LEU A 65 -1.12 -5.26 -1.56
C LEU A 65 -1.77 -5.03 -0.20
N GLN A 66 -1.47 -3.92 0.47
CA GLN A 66 -2.10 -3.59 1.76
C GLN A 66 -3.59 -3.30 1.63
N THR A 67 -3.98 -2.56 0.58
CA THR A 67 -5.36 -2.11 0.39
C THR A 67 -6.23 -3.24 -0.18
N CYS A 68 -5.81 -3.81 -1.30
CA CYS A 68 -6.58 -4.85 -2.02
C CYS A 68 -6.42 -6.24 -1.39
N GLY A 69 -5.35 -6.46 -0.61
CA GLY A 69 -5.13 -7.68 0.17
C GLY A 69 -5.89 -7.75 1.51
N SER A 70 -6.63 -6.70 1.88
CA SER A 70 -7.25 -6.57 3.21
C SER A 70 -8.52 -7.40 3.41
N CYS A 71 -9.30 -7.63 2.35
CA CYS A 71 -10.54 -8.42 2.38
C CYS A 71 -10.43 -9.75 1.63
N HIS A 72 -9.65 -9.78 0.56
CA HIS A 72 -9.35 -10.96 -0.25
C HIS A 72 -7.88 -10.93 -0.64
N ILE A 73 -7.36 -11.97 -1.32
CA ILE A 73 -6.00 -11.94 -1.86
C ILE A 73 -5.86 -10.81 -2.88
N ALA A 74 -4.69 -10.18 -2.94
CA ALA A 74 -4.41 -9.20 -3.97
C ALA A 74 -4.28 -9.91 -5.33
N ILE A 75 -5.16 -9.56 -6.27
CA ILE A 75 -5.28 -10.20 -7.58
C ILE A 75 -4.25 -9.60 -8.54
N PRO A 76 -3.32 -10.39 -9.13
CA PRO A 76 -2.25 -9.83 -9.94
C PRO A 76 -2.76 -8.90 -11.06
N PRO A 77 -2.10 -7.75 -11.32
CA PRO A 77 -2.53 -6.78 -12.34
C PRO A 77 -2.76 -7.37 -13.72
N ALA A 78 -2.00 -8.42 -14.07
CA ALA A 78 -2.11 -9.13 -15.34
C ALA A 78 -3.43 -9.89 -15.53
N VAL A 79 -4.23 -10.11 -14.48
CA VAL A 79 -5.47 -10.91 -14.53
C VAL A 79 -6.65 -10.13 -15.12
N LEU A 80 -6.66 -8.80 -15.01
CA LEU A 80 -7.73 -7.93 -15.51
C LEU A 80 -7.15 -6.85 -16.43
N PRO A 81 -7.94 -6.34 -17.40
CA PRO A 81 -7.48 -5.26 -18.24
C PRO A 81 -7.33 -3.95 -17.46
N THR A 82 -6.48 -3.08 -17.99
CA THR A 82 -6.20 -1.75 -17.44
C THR A 82 -7.47 -0.93 -17.18
N GLU A 83 -8.45 -1.03 -18.08
CA GLU A 83 -9.73 -0.34 -18.01
C GLU A 83 -10.56 -0.82 -16.82
N THR A 84 -10.66 -2.14 -16.61
CA THR A 84 -11.34 -2.70 -15.43
C THR A 84 -10.69 -2.24 -14.13
N TRP A 85 -9.36 -2.20 -14.06
CA TRP A 85 -8.66 -1.68 -12.89
C TRP A 85 -8.96 -0.21 -12.64
N LYS A 86 -9.02 0.60 -13.69
CA LYS A 86 -9.39 2.01 -13.61
C LYS A 86 -10.80 2.15 -13.04
N THR A 87 -11.77 1.43 -13.58
CA THR A 87 -13.16 1.43 -13.12
C THR A 87 -13.26 1.07 -11.64
N ILE A 88 -12.53 0.05 -11.18
CA ILE A 88 -12.49 -0.36 -9.76
C ILE A 88 -11.92 0.76 -8.88
N LEU A 89 -10.78 1.36 -9.27
CA LEU A 89 -10.14 2.42 -8.49
C LEU A 89 -10.95 3.72 -8.45
N GLU A 90 -11.70 4.04 -9.50
CA GLU A 90 -12.54 5.23 -9.56
C GLU A 90 -13.84 5.09 -8.75
N ASN A 91 -14.25 3.86 -8.43
CA ASN A 91 -15.49 3.56 -7.73
C ASN A 91 -15.28 2.77 -6.43
N PRO A 92 -14.42 3.22 -5.49
CA PRO A 92 -14.07 2.44 -4.30
C PRO A 92 -15.25 2.17 -3.36
N ASN A 93 -16.32 2.97 -3.41
CA ASN A 93 -17.53 2.75 -2.61
C ASN A 93 -18.47 1.68 -3.21
N ASN A 94 -18.21 1.23 -4.43
CA ASN A 94 -19.01 0.23 -5.12
C ASN A 94 -18.11 -0.95 -5.53
N HIS A 95 -17.69 -1.73 -4.53
CA HIS A 95 -16.82 -2.87 -4.69
C HIS A 95 -17.57 -4.16 -4.37
N TYR A 96 -18.44 -4.59 -5.29
CA TYR A 96 -19.18 -5.86 -5.22
C TYR A 96 -20.00 -6.06 -3.93
N GLY A 97 -20.76 -5.04 -3.53
CA GLY A 97 -21.57 -5.06 -2.32
C GLY A 97 -20.86 -4.57 -1.06
N THR A 98 -19.61 -4.13 -1.19
CA THR A 98 -18.85 -3.46 -0.12
C THR A 98 -18.11 -2.21 -0.64
N LYS A 99 -17.25 -1.63 0.21
CA LYS A 99 -16.38 -0.51 -0.09
C LYS A 99 -14.92 -0.84 0.21
N VAL A 100 -14.01 -0.27 -0.56
CA VAL A 100 -12.56 -0.31 -0.30
C VAL A 100 -12.22 0.71 0.79
N VAL A 101 -11.68 0.23 1.91
CA VAL A 101 -11.29 1.08 3.05
C VAL A 101 -9.89 1.67 2.80
N GLY A 102 -9.64 2.88 3.31
CA GLY A 102 -8.31 3.52 3.22
C GLY A 102 -7.99 4.15 1.86
N MET A 103 -8.97 4.24 0.95
CA MET A 103 -8.79 4.84 -0.36
C MET A 103 -8.86 6.37 -0.30
N ASN A 104 -7.71 7.04 -0.33
CA ASN A 104 -7.58 8.49 -0.56
C ASN A 104 -6.98 8.75 -1.95
N ARG A 105 -6.96 10.02 -2.38
CA ARG A 105 -6.51 10.40 -3.73
C ARG A 105 -5.04 10.04 -4.00
N LEU A 106 -4.15 10.20 -3.00
CA LEU A 106 -2.74 9.87 -3.15
C LEU A 106 -2.55 8.35 -3.29
N THR A 107 -3.18 7.57 -2.41
CA THR A 107 -3.16 6.10 -2.46
C THR A 107 -3.67 5.60 -3.81
N GLN A 108 -4.80 6.12 -4.27
CA GLN A 108 -5.40 5.77 -5.56
C GLN A 108 -4.45 6.04 -6.73
N LEU A 109 -3.78 7.20 -6.76
CA LEU A 109 -2.84 7.57 -7.83
C LEU A 109 -1.60 6.67 -7.86
N LEU A 110 -1.02 6.34 -6.70
CA LEU A 110 0.15 5.48 -6.62
C LEU A 110 -0.19 4.03 -7.02
N MET A 111 -1.33 3.51 -6.55
CA MET A 111 -1.83 2.20 -6.97
C MET A 111 -2.15 2.19 -8.47
N TRP A 112 -2.73 3.26 -9.00
CA TRP A 112 -3.04 3.37 -10.43
C TRP A 112 -1.76 3.28 -11.28
N GLN A 113 -0.67 3.95 -10.89
CA GLN A 113 0.60 3.85 -11.63
C GLN A 113 1.14 2.42 -11.67
N TYR A 114 1.07 1.70 -10.54
CA TYR A 114 1.43 0.28 -10.48
C TYR A 114 0.53 -0.56 -11.40
N LEU A 115 -0.79 -0.47 -11.23
CA LEU A 115 -1.75 -1.27 -12.00
C LEU A 115 -1.66 -0.99 -13.49
N LEU A 116 -1.53 0.28 -13.89
CA LEU A 116 -1.36 0.69 -15.28
C LEU A 116 -0.11 0.06 -15.92
N HIS A 117 1.00 -0.02 -15.18
CA HIS A 117 2.25 -0.56 -15.70
C HIS A 117 2.22 -2.09 -15.87
N TYR A 118 1.62 -2.81 -14.92
CA TYR A 118 1.64 -4.27 -14.88
C TYR A 118 0.37 -4.93 -15.44
N SER A 119 -0.63 -4.16 -15.84
CA SER A 119 -1.80 -4.65 -16.60
C SER A 119 -1.62 -4.45 -18.11
N ARG A 120 -2.62 -4.88 -18.88
CA ARG A 120 -2.67 -4.73 -20.33
C ARG A 120 -4.06 -4.23 -20.74
N GLY A 121 -4.15 -3.43 -21.79
CA GLY A 121 -5.42 -2.83 -22.22
C GLY A 121 -6.38 -3.85 -22.84
N LEU A 122 -7.64 -3.45 -22.98
CA LEU A 122 -8.64 -4.17 -23.75
C LEU A 122 -8.28 -4.24 -25.24
N LEU A 123 -8.72 -5.30 -25.91
CA LEU A 123 -8.73 -5.32 -27.38
C LEU A 123 -9.86 -4.45 -27.92
N LYS A 124 -9.71 -4.02 -29.17
CA LYS A 124 -10.78 -3.35 -29.91
C LYS A 124 -11.97 -4.32 -30.00
N ASP A 125 -13.14 -3.85 -29.54
CA ASP A 125 -14.40 -4.61 -29.49
C ASP A 125 -14.50 -5.71 -28.40
N GLU A 126 -13.54 -5.77 -27.45
CA GLU A 126 -13.65 -6.62 -26.26
C GLU A 126 -14.53 -5.95 -25.20
N PRO A 127 -15.59 -6.62 -24.67
CA PRO A 127 -16.37 -6.07 -23.58
C PRO A 127 -15.52 -5.97 -22.31
N GLU A 128 -15.61 -4.85 -21.59
CA GLU A 128 -14.89 -4.69 -20.32
C GLU A 128 -15.39 -5.72 -19.29
N PRO A 129 -14.53 -6.64 -18.81
CA PRO A 129 -14.94 -7.66 -17.88
C PRO A 129 -15.20 -7.05 -16.50
N LYS A 130 -16.33 -7.44 -15.89
CA LYS A 130 -16.66 -7.07 -14.50
C LYS A 130 -16.13 -8.07 -13.49
N PHE A 131 -15.79 -9.28 -13.92
CA PHE A 131 -15.33 -10.36 -13.05
C PHE A 131 -14.12 -11.05 -13.67
N ILE A 132 -13.28 -11.67 -12.83
CA ILE A 132 -12.13 -12.47 -13.27
C ILE A 132 -12.56 -13.56 -14.26
N ALA A 133 -13.71 -14.19 -14.02
CA ALA A 133 -14.30 -15.21 -14.88
C ALA A 133 -14.65 -14.74 -16.30
N GLN A 134 -14.67 -13.43 -16.55
CA GLN A 134 -14.95 -12.83 -17.86
C GLN A 134 -13.67 -12.33 -18.55
N SER A 135 -12.53 -12.32 -17.85
CA SER A 135 -11.29 -11.76 -18.37
C SER A 135 -10.57 -12.78 -19.24
N ARG A 136 -10.31 -12.45 -20.51
CA ARG A 136 -9.49 -13.30 -21.37
C ARG A 136 -8.07 -13.48 -20.82
N TYR A 137 -7.55 -12.47 -20.10
CA TYR A 137 -6.21 -12.53 -19.53
C TYR A 137 -6.10 -13.63 -18.47
N PHE A 138 -7.15 -13.84 -17.67
CA PHE A 138 -7.19 -14.94 -16.71
C PHE A 138 -7.04 -16.31 -17.39
N PHE A 139 -7.78 -16.53 -18.48
CA PHE A 139 -7.71 -17.78 -19.25
C PHE A 139 -6.40 -17.94 -20.02
N ALA A 140 -5.84 -16.83 -20.54
CA ALA A 140 -4.53 -16.85 -21.20
C ALA A 140 -3.39 -17.24 -20.24
N LEU A 141 -3.52 -16.95 -18.95
CA LEU A 141 -2.59 -17.37 -17.90
C LEU A 141 -2.80 -18.84 -17.47
N HIS A 142 -3.95 -19.44 -17.77
CA HIS A 142 -4.31 -20.81 -17.40
C HIS A 142 -4.76 -21.66 -18.60
N PRO A 143 -3.96 -21.74 -19.69
CA PRO A 143 -4.41 -22.37 -20.94
C PRO A 143 -4.62 -23.88 -20.85
N GLN A 144 -4.09 -24.53 -19.81
CA GLN A 144 -4.14 -25.99 -19.60
C GLN A 144 -5.00 -26.40 -18.40
N VAL A 145 -5.76 -25.47 -17.81
CA VAL A 145 -6.58 -25.73 -16.63
C VAL A 145 -8.06 -25.75 -17.02
N GLU A 146 -8.72 -26.87 -16.75
CA GLU A 146 -10.16 -26.99 -16.89
C GLU A 146 -10.88 -26.57 -15.59
N PHE A 147 -11.64 -25.48 -15.66
CA PHE A 147 -12.40 -24.99 -14.51
C PHE A 147 -13.78 -25.65 -14.45
N THR A 148 -13.93 -26.63 -13.56
CA THR A 148 -15.20 -27.33 -13.31
C THR A 148 -16.08 -26.66 -12.26
N LYS A 149 -15.50 -25.74 -11.47
CA LYS A 149 -16.20 -24.93 -10.47
C LYS A 149 -16.23 -23.46 -10.90
N PRO A 150 -17.16 -22.64 -10.38
CA PRO A 150 -17.16 -21.20 -10.61
C PRO A 150 -15.84 -20.55 -10.18
N ILE A 151 -15.28 -19.70 -11.04
CA ILE A 151 -14.07 -18.92 -10.75
C ILE A 151 -14.44 -17.79 -9.79
N THR A 152 -13.81 -17.77 -8.62
CA THR A 152 -14.01 -16.74 -7.58
C THR A 152 -12.71 -16.03 -7.25
N HIS A 153 -12.79 -14.86 -6.61
CA HIS A 153 -11.61 -14.09 -6.19
C HIS A 153 -10.80 -14.77 -5.07
N SER A 154 -11.38 -15.73 -4.34
CA SER A 154 -10.71 -16.50 -3.29
C SER A 154 -10.23 -17.87 -3.76
N GLY A 155 -10.76 -18.39 -4.87
CA GLY A 155 -10.45 -19.71 -5.40
C GLY A 155 -9.00 -19.88 -5.87
N CYS A 156 -8.25 -18.78 -6.09
CA CYS A 156 -6.86 -18.88 -6.54
C CYS A 156 -5.97 -19.68 -5.56
N ILE A 157 -6.29 -19.67 -4.27
CA ILE A 157 -5.53 -20.39 -3.23
C ILE A 157 -5.63 -21.91 -3.41
N GLU A 158 -6.70 -22.43 -4.04
CA GLU A 158 -6.89 -23.88 -4.24
C GLU A 158 -5.74 -24.51 -5.04
N CYS A 159 -5.21 -23.79 -6.04
CA CYS A 159 -4.08 -24.23 -6.86
C CYS A 159 -2.77 -23.47 -6.56
N HIS A 160 -2.86 -22.28 -5.97
CA HIS A 160 -1.70 -21.47 -5.57
C HIS A 160 -1.69 -21.25 -4.05
N PRO A 161 -1.20 -22.21 -3.24
CA PRO A 161 -1.29 -22.14 -1.78
C PRO A 161 -0.64 -20.90 -1.16
N ARG A 162 0.33 -20.30 -1.86
CA ARG A 162 1.08 -19.12 -1.45
C ARG A 162 0.57 -17.82 -2.07
N ALA A 163 -0.61 -17.81 -2.69
CA ALA A 163 -1.21 -16.62 -3.28
C ALA A 163 -1.41 -15.49 -2.25
N LYS A 164 -1.62 -15.82 -0.97
CA LYS A 164 -1.68 -14.83 0.13
C LYS A 164 -0.37 -14.08 0.34
N GLU A 165 0.77 -14.71 0.03
CA GLU A 165 2.10 -14.08 0.02
C GLU A 165 2.40 -13.38 -1.31
N TYR A 166 1.39 -13.26 -2.19
CA TYR A 166 1.52 -12.73 -3.54
C TYR A 166 2.45 -13.55 -4.45
N TYR A 167 2.56 -14.86 -4.15
CA TYR A 167 3.36 -15.82 -4.92
C TYR A 167 2.45 -16.81 -5.65
N TYR A 168 2.49 -16.78 -6.98
CA TYR A 168 1.60 -17.55 -7.87
C TYR A 168 2.35 -18.57 -8.74
N ARG A 169 3.67 -18.72 -8.58
CA ARG A 169 4.42 -19.74 -9.31
C ARG A 169 4.02 -21.12 -8.78
N VAL A 170 3.59 -22.00 -9.68
CA VAL A 170 3.40 -23.42 -9.37
C VAL A 170 4.80 -24.04 -9.35
N GLU A 171 5.14 -24.74 -8.27
CA GLU A 171 6.37 -25.52 -8.20
C GLU A 171 6.11 -26.84 -8.93
N ASP A 172 7.04 -27.24 -9.80
CA ASP A 172 6.94 -28.45 -10.63
C ASP A 172 6.90 -29.75 -9.79
#